data_AF-A0A844M4Z8-F1
#
_entry.id   AF-A0A844M4Z8-F1
#
_cell.length_a   1.000
_cell.length_b   1.000
_cell.length_c   1.000
_cell.angle_alpha   90.00
_cell.angle_beta   90.00
_cell.angle_gamma   90.00
#
_symmetry.space_group_name_H-M   'P 1'
#
loop_
_entity.id
_entity.type
_entity.pdbx_description
1 polymer ?
#
loop_
_entity_poly.entity_id
_entity_poly.type
_entity_poly.pdbx_seq_one_letter_code
_entity_poly.pdbx_strand_id
1 'polypeptide(L)'
;MLQIPKTARKKKIIASLMSRNRQKISTQERIKQLDQLLDWYDDLTLADTKTAQTIRKTFLLTLEYAPEIIREERFSQFLADRIESEDFAELEWETPEAVINYCELLYSVRFHSDSMAKHVHCLEEILLRYALQQYERRGAHEKMFRLLKLAPTSPSMTDAELRRLKNRTYLYEMRRVNQNRRCLYTYLVFQIVLIGVVFPLLFIHAENEALQQHIGRSAQSIFQSQPQQFLSYLDGLYWAVVTAVAIGYGDITPVTGLGKLLAGILGILGVLTIGVIAGLILNWLSERSLD
;
A
#
# COMPACT_ATOMS: atom_id res chain seq x y z
N MET A 1 -5.65 26.19 51.81
CA MET A 1 -4.67 26.04 50.71
C MET A 1 -3.96 24.70 50.84
N LEU A 2 -4.48 23.67 50.17
CA LEU A 2 -3.92 22.30 50.24
C LEU A 2 -2.66 22.23 49.38
N GLN A 3 -1.50 22.09 50.02
CA GLN A 3 -0.24 21.79 49.35
C GLN A 3 -0.35 20.38 48.74
N ILE A 4 -0.49 20.32 47.41
CA ILE A 4 -0.43 19.07 46.67
C ILE A 4 1.00 18.51 46.84
N PRO A 5 1.19 17.26 47.30
CA PRO A 5 2.53 16.69 47.48
C PRO A 5 3.29 16.71 46.15
N LYS A 6 4.60 17.02 46.19
CA LYS A 6 5.46 17.18 44.99
C LYS A 6 5.28 16.03 43.98
N THR A 7 5.06 14.80 44.46
CA THR A 7 4.81 13.59 43.66
C THR A 7 3.47 13.61 42.89
N ALA A 8 2.40 14.12 43.49
CA ALA A 8 1.10 14.24 42.83
C ALA A 8 1.11 15.35 41.76
N ARG A 9 1.87 16.44 41.99
CA ARG A 9 2.11 17.49 40.99
C ARG A 9 2.89 16.97 39.79
N LYS A 10 3.94 16.15 40.01
CA LYS A 10 4.70 15.46 38.96
C LYS A 10 3.81 14.59 38.07
N LYS A 11 3.02 13.69 38.67
CA LYS A 11 2.10 12.82 37.94
C LYS A 11 1.05 13.59 37.13
N LYS A 12 0.55 14.71 37.66
CA LYS A 12 -0.43 15.55 36.97
C LYS A 12 0.14 16.23 35.71
N ILE A 13 1.38 16.72 35.79
CA ILE A 13 2.07 17.35 34.64
C ILE A 13 2.43 16.31 33.57
N ILE A 14 2.94 15.14 33.99
CA ILE A 14 3.19 14.03 33.07
C ILE A 14 1.88 13.58 32.40
N ALA A 15 0.81 13.41 33.18
CA ALA A 15 -0.50 13.04 32.62
C ALA A 15 -1.07 14.11 31.68
N SER A 16 -0.85 15.40 31.95
CA SER A 16 -1.30 16.47 31.05
C SER A 16 -0.53 16.47 29.74
N LEU A 17 0.79 16.26 29.77
CA LEU A 17 1.63 16.18 28.57
C LEU A 17 1.38 14.90 27.76
N MET A 18 1.09 13.76 28.42
CA MET A 18 0.77 12.49 27.76
C MET A 18 -0.65 12.45 27.15
N SER A 19 -1.57 13.31 27.57
CA SER A 19 -2.94 13.27 27.07
C SER A 19 -3.01 13.70 25.60
N ARG A 20 -3.25 12.72 24.70
CA ARG A 20 -3.33 12.89 23.23
C ARG A 20 -4.38 13.91 22.74
N ASN A 21 -5.25 14.45 23.61
CA ASN A 21 -6.40 15.25 23.21
C ASN A 21 -6.06 16.76 23.17
N ARG A 22 -5.90 17.28 21.94
CA ARG A 22 -5.07 18.43 21.56
C ARG A 22 -5.56 19.86 21.85
N GLN A 23 -6.73 20.14 22.41
CA GLN A 23 -7.38 21.43 22.09
C GLN A 23 -7.23 22.65 23.03
N LYS A 24 -6.45 22.65 24.12
CA LYS A 24 -6.47 23.81 25.06
C LYS A 24 -5.16 24.38 25.62
N ILE A 25 -4.00 23.87 25.25
CA ILE A 25 -2.73 24.32 25.86
C ILE A 25 -1.89 25.08 24.84
N SER A 26 -1.68 26.39 25.10
CA SER A 26 -0.81 27.29 24.33
C SER A 26 0.63 26.75 24.27
N THR A 27 1.35 27.00 23.17
CA THR A 27 2.77 26.62 22.99
C THR A 27 3.64 27.08 24.16
N GLN A 28 3.42 28.29 24.68
CA GLN A 28 4.15 28.83 25.83
C GLN A 28 3.93 28.03 27.13
N GLU A 29 2.71 27.54 27.35
CA GLU A 29 2.40 26.74 28.53
C GLU A 29 3.04 25.34 28.43
N ARG A 30 3.18 24.81 27.20
CA ARG A 30 3.92 23.55 26.95
C ARG A 30 5.41 23.71 27.22
N ILE A 31 6.04 24.79 26.74
CA ILE A 31 7.45 25.11 27.01
C ILE A 31 7.69 25.16 28.52
N LYS A 32 6.84 25.88 29.25
CA LYS A 32 6.94 25.98 30.72
C LYS A 32 6.78 24.63 31.43
N GLN A 33 5.89 23.76 30.94
CA GLN A 33 5.71 22.41 31.49
C GLN A 33 6.91 21.50 31.19
N LEU A 34 7.51 21.63 30.00
CA LEU A 34 8.72 20.92 29.60
C LEU A 34 9.95 21.40 30.37
N ASP A 35 10.11 22.69 30.57
CA ASP A 35 11.18 23.24 31.42
C ASP A 35 11.11 22.68 32.84
N GLN A 36 9.92 22.67 33.46
CA GLN A 36 9.73 22.06 34.78
C GLN A 36 10.04 20.57 34.79
N LEU A 37 9.79 19.88 33.67
CA LEU A 37 10.06 18.47 33.51
C LEU A 37 11.57 18.18 33.34
N LEU A 38 12.30 19.07 32.65
CA LEU A 38 13.76 19.02 32.56
C LEU A 38 14.44 19.38 33.89
N ASP A 39 13.96 20.39 34.61
CA ASP A 39 14.46 20.70 35.96
C ASP A 39 14.35 19.47 36.88
N TRP A 40 13.24 18.73 36.78
CA TRP A 40 13.08 17.49 37.54
C TRP A 40 14.01 16.38 37.11
N TYR A 41 14.40 16.35 35.83
CA TYR A 41 15.35 15.38 35.32
C TYR A 41 16.76 15.67 35.84
N ASP A 42 17.16 16.94 35.87
CA ASP A 42 18.45 17.38 36.40
C ASP A 42 18.59 17.10 37.90
N ASP A 43 17.48 17.13 38.64
CA ASP A 43 17.39 16.77 40.07
C ASP A 43 17.38 15.24 40.35
N LEU A 44 17.33 14.37 39.33
CA LEU A 44 17.26 12.93 39.54
C LEU A 44 18.61 12.36 40.02
N THR A 45 18.53 11.44 40.98
CA THR A 45 19.69 10.62 41.35
C THR A 45 19.91 9.51 40.32
N LEU A 46 21.17 9.09 40.13
CA LEU A 46 21.55 8.02 39.18
C LEU A 46 20.80 6.68 39.39
N ALA A 47 20.14 6.48 40.55
CA ALA A 47 19.34 5.30 40.87
C ALA A 47 17.92 5.31 40.26
N ASP A 48 17.39 6.47 39.85
CA ASP A 48 15.99 6.64 39.43
C ASP A 48 15.78 6.43 37.91
N THR A 49 16.33 5.33 37.36
CA THR A 49 16.36 5.04 35.91
C THR A 49 14.97 5.01 35.25
N LYS A 50 13.97 4.42 35.91
CA LYS A 50 12.59 4.38 35.39
C LYS A 50 11.93 5.76 35.28
N THR A 51 12.22 6.65 36.22
CA THR A 51 11.67 8.00 36.22
C THR A 51 12.33 8.84 35.13
N ALA A 52 13.65 8.68 34.96
CA ALA A 52 14.41 9.28 33.87
C ALA A 52 13.86 8.86 32.50
N GLN A 53 13.64 7.55 32.29
CA GLN A 53 13.06 7.02 31.04
C GLN A 53 11.65 7.57 30.76
N THR A 54 10.79 7.65 31.80
CA THR A 54 9.43 8.21 31.66
C THR A 54 9.47 9.68 31.23
N ILE A 55 10.41 10.46 31.77
CA ILE A 55 10.62 11.86 31.41
C ILE A 55 11.07 11.98 29.96
N ARG A 56 12.11 11.24 29.55
CA ARG A 56 12.61 11.23 28.16
C ARG A 56 11.53 10.84 27.16
N LYS A 57 10.76 9.80 27.46
CA LYS A 57 9.60 9.42 26.64
C LYS A 57 8.56 10.53 26.54
N THR A 58 8.22 11.16 27.67
CA THR A 58 7.25 12.26 27.69
C THR A 58 7.73 13.44 26.84
N PHE A 59 9.03 13.73 26.88
CA PHE A 59 9.68 14.70 26.02
C PHE A 59 9.54 14.33 24.52
N LEU A 60 9.89 13.10 24.13
CA LEU A 60 9.78 12.63 22.74
C LEU A 60 8.33 12.66 22.21
N LEU A 61 7.36 12.26 23.03
CA LEU A 61 5.93 12.37 22.68
C LEU A 61 5.49 13.82 22.54
N THR A 62 6.02 14.72 23.36
CA THR A 62 5.68 16.15 23.26
C THR A 62 6.22 16.75 21.95
N LEU A 63 7.42 16.33 21.52
CA LEU A 63 8.00 16.73 20.23
C LEU A 63 7.15 16.29 19.03
N GLU A 64 6.54 15.11 19.09
CA GLU A 64 5.61 14.63 18.04
C GLU A 64 4.44 15.61 17.81
N TYR A 65 3.97 16.26 18.88
CA TYR A 65 2.80 17.16 18.83
C TYR A 65 3.14 18.65 18.74
N ALA A 66 4.33 19.05 19.19
CA ALA A 66 4.76 20.43 19.25
C ALA A 66 6.23 20.55 18.76
N PRO A 67 6.46 20.38 17.45
CA PRO A 67 7.80 20.38 16.86
C PRO A 67 8.54 21.72 17.04
N GLU A 68 7.80 22.83 17.17
CA GLU A 68 8.37 24.19 17.29
C GLU A 68 9.29 24.35 18.51
N ILE A 69 9.07 23.54 19.55
CA ILE A 69 9.80 23.58 20.82
C ILE A 69 11.29 23.24 20.62
N ILE A 70 11.62 22.42 19.63
CA ILE A 70 12.99 21.96 19.40
C ILE A 70 13.94 23.10 18.98
N ARG A 71 13.41 24.27 18.61
CA ARG A 71 14.17 25.47 18.26
C ARG A 71 14.88 26.10 19.46
N GLU A 72 14.42 25.81 20.68
CA GLU A 72 15.10 26.30 21.87
C GLU A 72 16.33 25.47 22.18
N GLU A 73 17.43 26.16 22.51
CA GLU A 73 18.74 25.54 22.69
C GLU A 73 18.72 24.44 23.76
N ARG A 74 18.06 24.69 24.90
CA ARG A 74 17.95 23.74 26.01
C ARG A 74 17.35 22.40 25.58
N PHE A 75 16.26 22.42 24.81
CA PHE A 75 15.60 21.20 24.34
C PHE A 75 16.42 20.48 23.26
N SER A 76 17.10 21.24 22.40
CA SER A 76 18.01 20.66 21.41
C SER A 76 19.22 19.95 22.04
N GLN A 77 19.78 20.52 23.12
CA GLN A 77 20.86 19.91 23.89
C GLN A 77 20.38 18.68 24.64
N PHE A 78 19.21 18.75 25.27
CA PHE A 78 18.63 17.59 25.95
C PHE A 78 18.39 16.41 24.99
N LEU A 79 17.87 16.68 23.79
CA LEU A 79 17.71 15.68 22.75
C LEU A 79 19.04 15.02 22.37
N ALA A 80 20.10 15.80 22.21
CA ALA A 80 21.40 15.29 21.79
C ALA A 80 22.18 14.56 22.90
N ASP A 81 22.04 14.98 24.16
CA ASP A 81 22.91 14.52 25.26
C ASP A 81 22.27 13.50 26.20
N ARG A 82 20.93 13.40 26.20
CA ARG A 82 20.20 12.62 27.21
C ARG A 82 19.26 11.55 26.65
N ILE A 83 18.87 11.65 25.39
CA ILE A 83 18.00 10.65 24.77
C ILE A 83 18.78 9.40 24.43
N GLU A 84 18.26 8.26 24.85
CA GLU A 84 18.84 6.94 24.61
C GLU A 84 18.09 6.22 23.49
N SER A 85 18.75 5.24 22.87
CA SER A 85 18.16 4.43 21.79
C SER A 85 16.87 3.72 22.22
N GLU A 86 16.82 3.26 23.47
CA GLU A 86 15.71 2.50 24.04
C GLU A 86 14.44 3.33 24.20
N ASP A 87 14.56 4.67 24.29
CA ASP A 87 13.42 5.55 24.49
C ASP A 87 12.47 5.55 23.26
N PHE A 88 13.00 5.28 22.07
CA PHE A 88 12.22 5.17 20.84
C PHE A 88 11.40 3.88 20.74
N ALA A 89 11.78 2.83 21.47
CA ALA A 89 11.08 1.54 21.47
C ALA A 89 9.66 1.64 22.03
N GLU A 90 9.41 2.63 22.89
CA GLU A 90 8.13 2.84 23.55
C GLU A 90 7.19 3.81 22.83
N LEU A 91 7.62 4.37 21.69
CA LEU A 91 6.79 5.21 20.85
C LEU A 91 5.85 4.35 20.01
N GLU A 92 4.62 4.83 19.83
CA GLU A 92 3.60 4.15 19.03
C GLU A 92 3.39 4.85 17.70
N TRP A 93 3.96 4.29 16.64
CA TRP A 93 3.83 4.83 15.29
C TRP A 93 2.56 4.32 14.63
N GLU A 94 1.52 5.16 14.59
CA GLU A 94 0.26 4.83 13.93
C GLU A 94 0.38 4.86 12.41
N THR A 95 1.11 5.84 11.88
CA THR A 95 1.24 6.10 10.44
C THR A 95 2.71 6.26 10.02
N PRO A 96 3.11 5.75 8.83
CA PRO A 96 4.45 5.96 8.28
C PRO A 96 4.82 7.44 8.17
N GLU A 97 3.85 8.30 7.84
CA GLU A 97 4.04 9.73 7.68
C GLU A 97 4.43 10.40 9.00
N ALA A 98 3.90 9.92 10.13
CA ALA A 98 4.30 10.43 11.45
C ALA A 98 5.79 10.15 11.73
N VAL A 99 6.28 8.97 11.32
CA VAL A 99 7.70 8.59 11.44
C VAL A 99 8.59 9.53 10.62
N ILE A 100 8.21 9.77 9.36
CA ILE A 100 8.96 10.63 8.45
C ILE A 100 8.97 12.09 8.92
N ASN A 101 7.82 12.62 9.32
CA ASN A 101 7.74 13.97 9.88
C ASN A 101 8.64 14.12 11.11
N TYR A 102 8.78 13.06 11.90
CA TYR A 102 9.69 13.05 13.05
C TYR A 102 11.16 12.99 12.61
N CYS A 103 11.51 12.19 11.61
CA CYS A 103 12.85 12.20 10.99
C CYS A 103 13.21 13.60 10.46
N GLU A 104 12.30 14.24 9.72
CA GLU A 104 12.47 15.60 9.21
C GLU A 104 12.63 16.63 10.34
N LEU A 105 11.86 16.47 11.42
CA LEU A 105 12.00 17.29 12.62
C LEU A 105 13.43 17.18 13.18
N LEU A 106 13.94 15.97 13.36
CA LEU A 106 15.30 15.74 13.86
C LEU A 106 16.35 16.35 12.93
N TYR A 107 16.15 16.26 11.61
CA TYR A 107 17.03 16.87 10.61
C TYR A 107 16.96 18.41 10.59
N SER A 108 15.80 18.99 10.90
CA SER A 108 15.58 20.44 10.90
C SER A 108 16.31 21.17 12.04
N VAL A 109 16.75 20.44 13.06
CA VAL A 109 17.47 21.00 14.21
C VAL A 109 18.87 21.40 13.79
N ARG A 110 19.22 22.69 13.98
CA ARG A 110 20.59 23.17 13.78
C ARG A 110 21.42 22.92 15.03
N PHE A 111 22.48 22.14 14.89
CA PHE A 111 23.43 21.88 15.98
C PHE A 111 24.68 22.75 15.82
N HIS A 112 25.20 23.24 16.95
CA HIS A 112 26.43 24.04 17.00
C HIS A 112 27.71 23.16 17.00
N SER A 113 27.56 21.84 17.21
CA SER A 113 28.66 20.87 17.28
C SER A 113 28.42 19.69 16.32
N ASP A 114 29.44 19.35 15.53
CA ASP A 114 29.44 18.19 14.64
C ASP A 114 29.20 16.87 15.38
N SER A 115 29.57 16.80 16.67
CA SER A 115 29.33 15.62 17.51
C SER A 115 27.84 15.43 17.80
N MET A 116 27.11 16.52 18.05
CA MET A 116 25.66 16.48 18.32
C MET A 116 24.89 16.11 17.05
N ALA A 117 25.27 16.68 15.90
CA ALA A 117 24.69 16.32 14.61
C ALA A 117 24.86 14.83 14.29
N LYS A 118 26.06 14.27 14.52
CA LYS A 118 26.31 12.83 14.35
C LYS A 118 25.45 11.96 15.28
N HIS A 119 25.29 12.38 16.54
CA HIS A 119 24.46 11.63 17.49
C HIS A 119 22.99 11.61 17.04
N VAL A 120 22.43 12.75 16.63
CA VAL A 120 21.04 12.84 16.16
C VAL A 120 20.79 12.03 14.89
N HIS A 121 21.76 11.99 13.95
CA HIS A 121 21.68 11.09 12.81
C HIS A 121 21.62 9.61 13.21
N CYS A 122 22.32 9.21 14.28
CA CYS A 122 22.21 7.85 14.82
C CYS A 122 20.79 7.59 15.37
N LEU A 123 20.20 8.58 16.06
CA LEU A 123 18.84 8.45 16.60
C LEU A 123 17.77 8.29 15.50
N GLU A 124 17.94 8.94 14.35
CA GLU A 124 17.04 8.76 13.19
C GLU A 124 17.02 7.31 12.71
N GLU A 125 18.21 6.71 12.57
CA GLU A 125 18.36 5.32 12.16
C GLU A 125 17.71 4.36 13.16
N ILE A 126 17.92 4.62 14.45
CA ILE A 126 17.32 3.85 15.55
C ILE A 126 15.79 3.97 15.51
N LEU A 127 15.26 5.18 15.33
CA LEU A 127 13.82 5.43 15.22
C LEU A 127 13.21 4.67 14.04
N LEU A 128 13.85 4.72 12.87
CA LEU A 128 13.39 3.98 11.69
C LEU A 128 13.37 2.47 11.96
N ARG A 129 14.41 1.93 12.59
CA ARG A 129 14.49 0.51 12.97
C ARG A 129 13.35 0.10 13.90
N TYR A 130 13.08 0.86 14.97
CA TYR A 130 12.00 0.56 15.90
C TYR A 130 10.62 0.67 15.24
N ALA A 131 10.40 1.68 14.40
CA ALA A 131 9.14 1.84 13.66
C ALA A 131 8.88 0.65 12.71
N LEU A 132 9.90 0.22 11.96
CA LEU A 132 9.80 -0.95 11.08
C LEU A 132 9.54 -2.23 11.87
N GLN A 133 10.24 -2.44 12.98
CA GLN A 133 10.04 -3.60 13.85
C GLN A 133 8.62 -3.62 14.46
N GLN A 134 8.08 -2.45 14.82
CA GLN A 134 6.72 -2.33 15.32
C GLN A 134 5.68 -2.70 14.25
N TYR A 135 5.85 -2.23 13.01
CA TYR A 135 4.98 -2.63 11.90
C TYR A 135 5.09 -4.12 11.58
N GLU A 136 6.29 -4.68 11.66
CA GLU A 136 6.50 -6.12 11.49
C GLU A 136 5.77 -6.93 12.57
N ARG A 137 5.90 -6.57 13.85
CA ARG A 137 5.20 -7.23 14.97
C ARG A 137 3.68 -7.15 14.83
N ARG A 138 3.15 -6.07 14.26
CA ARG A 138 1.72 -5.87 14.01
C ARG A 138 1.23 -6.54 12.70
N GLY A 139 2.11 -7.15 11.91
CA GLY A 139 1.78 -7.68 10.59
C GLY A 139 1.38 -6.60 9.56
N ALA A 140 1.65 -5.32 9.85
CA ALA A 140 1.27 -4.18 9.03
C ALA A 140 2.27 -3.95 7.89
N HIS A 141 2.44 -4.94 7.02
CA HIS A 141 3.45 -4.94 5.96
C HIS A 141 3.29 -3.79 4.96
N GLU A 142 2.07 -3.32 4.70
CA GLU A 142 1.84 -2.14 3.85
C GLU A 142 2.45 -0.87 4.45
N LYS A 143 2.29 -0.65 5.76
CA LYS A 143 2.87 0.51 6.45
C LYS A 143 4.39 0.47 6.44
N MET A 144 4.94 -0.73 6.66
CA MET A 144 6.38 -0.99 6.56
C MET A 144 6.92 -0.67 5.16
N PHE A 145 6.20 -1.06 4.11
CA PHE A 145 6.57 -0.74 2.73
C PHE A 145 6.51 0.75 2.43
N ARG A 146 5.41 1.43 2.78
CA ARG A 146 5.31 2.89 2.62
C ARG A 146 6.42 3.61 3.34
N LEU A 147 6.72 3.23 4.58
CA LEU A 147 7.80 3.84 5.35
C LEU A 147 9.16 3.68 4.64
N LEU A 148 9.48 2.48 4.15
CA LEU A 148 10.73 2.25 3.41
C LEU A 148 10.83 3.02 2.08
N LYS A 149 9.69 3.35 1.45
CA LYS A 149 9.65 4.15 0.22
C LYS A 149 9.84 5.64 0.51
N LEU A 150 9.35 6.10 1.66
CA LEU A 150 9.41 7.51 2.07
C LEU A 150 10.69 7.86 2.84
N ALA A 151 11.31 6.89 3.52
CA ALA A 151 12.45 7.13 4.38
C ALA A 151 13.70 7.52 3.59
N PRO A 152 14.39 8.62 3.97
CA PRO A 152 15.68 8.97 3.39
C PRO A 152 16.68 7.87 3.76
N THR A 153 17.16 7.13 2.76
CA THR A 153 18.17 6.10 3.02
C THR A 153 19.54 6.76 3.11
N SER A 154 20.02 7.02 4.33
CA SER A 154 21.40 7.48 4.52
C SER A 154 22.39 6.41 4.00
N PRO A 155 23.44 6.79 3.23
CA PRO A 155 24.48 5.88 2.74
C PRO A 155 25.26 5.15 3.84
N SER A 156 25.19 5.61 5.09
CA SER A 156 25.86 4.99 6.25
C SER A 156 25.14 3.78 6.83
N MET A 157 23.95 3.41 6.33
CA MET A 157 23.23 2.20 6.78
C MET A 157 23.88 0.92 6.27
N THR A 158 25.07 0.62 6.74
CA THR A 158 25.53 -0.75 6.88
C THR A 158 24.86 -1.36 8.09
N ASP A 159 23.72 -2.01 7.89
CA ASP A 159 23.37 -3.11 8.79
C ASP A 159 22.48 -4.13 8.12
N ALA A 160 22.89 -5.39 8.26
CA ALA A 160 22.23 -6.54 7.64
C ALA A 160 20.74 -6.63 7.99
N GLU A 161 20.32 -6.06 9.12
CA GLU A 161 18.94 -6.06 9.59
C GLU A 161 18.00 -5.17 8.77
N LEU A 162 18.40 -3.94 8.41
CA LEU A 162 17.57 -3.13 7.51
C LEU A 162 17.47 -3.79 6.14
N ARG A 163 18.57 -4.39 5.66
CA ARG A 163 18.54 -5.20 4.42
C ARG A 163 17.59 -6.39 4.55
N ARG A 164 17.58 -7.09 5.69
CA ARG A 164 16.63 -8.18 5.98
C ARG A 164 15.19 -7.67 5.97
N LEU A 165 14.90 -6.54 6.62
CA LEU A 165 13.58 -5.92 6.64
C LEU A 165 13.14 -5.49 5.23
N LYS A 166 14.00 -4.78 4.49
CA LYS A 166 13.77 -4.41 3.08
C LYS A 166 13.48 -5.64 2.21
N ASN A 167 14.30 -6.70 2.31
CA ASN A 167 14.10 -7.94 1.57
C ASN A 167 12.78 -8.61 1.94
N ARG A 168 12.40 -8.61 3.22
CA ARG A 168 11.15 -9.21 3.68
C ARG A 168 9.92 -8.45 3.18
N THR A 169 9.99 -7.12 3.15
CA THR A 169 8.96 -6.27 2.55
C THR A 169 8.86 -6.49 1.04
N TYR A 170 10.00 -6.52 0.35
CA TYR A 170 10.07 -6.82 -1.08
C TYR A 170 9.44 -8.18 -1.42
N LEU A 171 9.73 -9.21 -0.63
CA LEU A 171 9.13 -10.54 -0.80
C LEU A 171 7.62 -10.57 -0.53
N TYR A 172 7.07 -9.65 0.26
CA TYR A 172 5.63 -9.52 0.47
C TYR A 172 4.96 -8.86 -0.74
N GLU A 173 5.52 -7.75 -1.22
CA GLU A 173 5.06 -7.09 -2.45
C GLU A 173 5.12 -8.05 -3.64
N MET A 174 6.22 -8.78 -3.79
CA MET A 174 6.37 -9.77 -4.86
C MET A 174 5.31 -10.88 -4.77
N ARG A 175 4.87 -11.27 -3.57
CA ARG A 175 3.77 -12.23 -3.39
C ARG A 175 2.41 -11.63 -3.72
N ARG A 176 2.10 -10.43 -3.23
CA ARG A 176 0.85 -9.71 -3.53
C ARG A 176 0.69 -9.48 -5.03
N VAL A 177 1.73 -8.96 -5.68
CA VAL A 177 1.77 -8.70 -7.12
C VAL A 177 1.70 -10.00 -7.91
N ASN A 178 2.45 -11.05 -7.53
CA ASN A 178 2.39 -12.33 -8.23
C ASN A 178 1.04 -13.02 -8.09
N GLN A 179 0.35 -12.90 -6.96
CA GLN A 179 -0.98 -13.51 -6.79
C GLN A 179 -2.01 -12.84 -7.72
N ASN A 180 -2.01 -11.51 -7.79
CA ASN A 180 -2.88 -10.78 -8.72
C ASN A 180 -2.52 -11.06 -10.18
N ARG A 181 -1.23 -11.11 -10.53
CA ARG A 181 -0.76 -11.49 -11.87
C ARG A 181 -1.16 -12.91 -12.24
N ARG A 182 -1.13 -13.86 -11.31
CA ARG A 182 -1.59 -15.25 -11.56
C ARG A 182 -3.07 -15.29 -11.89
N CYS A 183 -3.94 -14.63 -11.12
CA CYS A 183 -5.37 -14.56 -11.44
C CYS A 183 -5.61 -13.95 -12.83
N LEU A 184 -4.90 -12.87 -13.15
CA LEU A 184 -4.96 -12.24 -14.47
C LEU A 184 -4.53 -13.17 -15.59
N TYR A 185 -3.36 -13.80 -15.49
CA TYR A 185 -2.88 -14.73 -16.52
C TYR A 185 -3.81 -15.92 -16.69
N THR A 186 -4.31 -16.49 -15.59
CA THR A 186 -5.31 -17.56 -15.63
C THR A 186 -6.59 -17.11 -16.33
N TYR A 187 -7.08 -15.89 -16.04
CA TYR A 187 -8.24 -15.31 -16.73
C TYR A 187 -8.00 -15.12 -18.22
N LEU A 188 -6.85 -14.56 -18.63
CA LEU A 188 -6.53 -14.34 -20.04
C LEU A 188 -6.41 -15.67 -20.81
N VAL A 189 -5.73 -16.67 -20.23
CA VAL A 189 -5.63 -18.02 -20.82
C VAL A 189 -7.01 -18.67 -20.93
N PHE A 190 -7.84 -18.53 -19.90
CA PHE A 190 -9.22 -19.03 -19.92
C PHE A 190 -10.03 -18.37 -21.04
N GLN A 191 -9.93 -17.05 -21.22
CA GLN A 191 -10.60 -16.34 -22.32
C GLN A 191 -10.09 -16.78 -23.70
N ILE A 192 -8.78 -16.99 -23.87
CA ILE A 192 -8.20 -17.49 -25.13
C ILE A 192 -8.76 -18.87 -25.47
N VAL A 193 -8.85 -19.78 -24.49
CA VAL A 193 -9.43 -21.13 -24.69
C VAL A 193 -10.92 -21.04 -25.00
N LEU A 194 -11.63 -20.16 -24.31
CA LEU A 194 -13.07 -19.97 -24.48
C LEU A 194 -13.39 -19.41 -25.88
N ILE A 195 -12.68 -18.38 -26.34
CA ILE A 195 -12.85 -17.78 -27.67
C ILE A 195 -12.30 -18.68 -28.78
N GLY A 196 -11.19 -19.38 -28.54
CA GLY A 196 -10.53 -20.19 -29.56
C GLY A 196 -11.13 -21.58 -29.75
N VAL A 197 -11.72 -22.16 -28.71
CA VAL A 197 -12.19 -23.56 -28.74
C VAL A 197 -13.68 -23.65 -28.42
N VAL A 198 -14.10 -23.12 -27.27
CA VAL A 198 -15.45 -23.37 -26.75
C VAL A 198 -16.53 -22.71 -27.60
N PHE A 199 -16.44 -21.39 -27.81
CA PHE A 199 -17.44 -20.63 -28.57
C PHE A 199 -17.53 -21.03 -30.04
N PRO A 200 -16.42 -21.25 -30.77
CA PRO A 200 -16.46 -21.75 -32.14
C PRO A 200 -17.21 -23.08 -32.25
N LEU A 201 -16.91 -24.03 -31.36
CA LEU A 201 -17.56 -25.34 -31.37
C LEU A 201 -19.04 -25.25 -31.03
N LEU A 202 -19.40 -24.47 -30.01
CA LEU A 202 -20.80 -24.27 -29.62
C LEU A 202 -21.61 -23.57 -30.72
N PHE A 203 -21.02 -22.57 -31.39
CA PHE A 203 -21.67 -21.84 -32.46
C PHE A 203 -21.94 -22.73 -33.68
N ILE A 204 -20.93 -23.49 -34.11
CA ILE A 204 -21.05 -24.42 -35.23
C ILE A 204 -22.08 -25.50 -34.92
N HIS A 205 -22.06 -26.05 -33.71
CA HIS A 205 -23.04 -27.04 -33.29
C HIS A 205 -24.46 -26.46 -33.33
N ALA A 206 -24.68 -25.29 -32.73
CA ALA A 206 -25.98 -24.64 -32.70
C ALA A 206 -26.52 -24.33 -34.11
N GLU A 207 -25.69 -23.78 -35.00
CA GLU A 207 -26.12 -23.38 -36.33
C GLU A 207 -26.20 -24.57 -37.30
N ASN A 208 -25.25 -25.50 -37.29
CA ASN A 208 -25.26 -26.65 -38.21
C ASN A 208 -26.35 -27.68 -37.86
N GLU A 209 -26.68 -27.90 -36.58
CA GLU A 209 -27.80 -28.77 -36.21
C GLU A 209 -29.14 -28.19 -36.67
N ALA A 210 -29.33 -26.87 -36.53
CA ALA A 210 -30.51 -26.20 -37.04
C ALA A 210 -30.59 -26.31 -38.58
N LEU A 211 -29.46 -26.15 -39.28
CA LEU A 211 -29.40 -26.33 -40.74
C LEU A 211 -29.80 -27.76 -41.15
N GLN A 212 -29.34 -28.81 -40.44
CA GLN A 212 -29.75 -30.19 -40.72
C GLN A 212 -31.26 -30.41 -40.53
N GLN A 213 -31.86 -29.84 -39.48
CA GLN A 213 -33.30 -29.94 -39.25
C GLN A 213 -34.12 -29.18 -40.30
N HIS A 214 -33.64 -28.03 -40.78
CA HIS A 214 -34.28 -27.30 -41.86
C HIS A 214 -34.21 -28.07 -43.18
N ILE A 215 -33.06 -28.66 -43.53
CA ILE A 215 -32.88 -29.51 -44.71
C ILE A 215 -33.81 -30.72 -44.67
N GLY A 216 -33.93 -31.39 -43.51
CA GLY A 216 -34.82 -32.55 -43.36
C GLY A 216 -36.31 -32.21 -43.53
N ARG A 217 -36.71 -30.96 -43.28
CA ARG A 217 -38.08 -30.47 -43.48
C ARG A 217 -38.32 -29.89 -44.88
N SER A 218 -37.30 -29.31 -45.52
CA SER A 218 -37.40 -28.69 -46.86
C SER A 218 -37.08 -29.65 -48.02
N ALA A 219 -36.54 -30.84 -47.75
CA ALA A 219 -36.38 -31.91 -48.74
C ALA A 219 -37.71 -32.35 -49.41
N GLN A 220 -38.86 -31.92 -48.86
CA GLN A 220 -40.18 -32.17 -49.43
C GLN A 220 -40.63 -31.11 -50.47
N SER A 221 -39.89 -30.02 -50.67
CA SER A 221 -40.16 -29.01 -51.71
C SER A 221 -38.91 -28.81 -52.60
N ILE A 222 -38.95 -29.43 -53.77
CA ILE A 222 -37.86 -29.46 -54.75
C ILE A 222 -37.66 -28.06 -55.39
N PHE A 223 -36.39 -27.65 -55.54
CA PHE A 223 -35.85 -26.56 -56.37
C PHE A 223 -35.89 -25.10 -55.86
N GLN A 224 -34.95 -24.76 -54.97
CA GLN A 224 -34.17 -23.51 -55.01
C GLN A 224 -32.88 -23.73 -54.21
N SER A 225 -31.93 -24.45 -54.80
CA SER A 225 -30.64 -24.75 -54.17
C SER A 225 -29.73 -23.52 -54.19
N GLN A 226 -29.82 -22.69 -53.16
CA GLN A 226 -28.60 -22.10 -52.64
C GLN A 226 -27.82 -23.21 -51.92
N PRO A 227 -26.52 -23.41 -52.17
CA PRO A 227 -25.74 -24.35 -51.39
C PRO A 227 -25.76 -23.87 -49.93
N GLN A 228 -26.55 -24.54 -49.08
CA GLN A 228 -26.45 -24.33 -47.64
C GLN A 228 -25.08 -24.84 -47.21
N GLN A 229 -24.13 -23.92 -47.12
CA GLN A 229 -22.77 -24.20 -46.70
C GLN A 229 -22.78 -24.48 -45.20
N PHE A 230 -22.45 -25.70 -44.82
CA PHE A 230 -22.15 -26.03 -43.43
C PHE A 230 -20.94 -25.20 -42.97
N LEU A 231 -21.05 -24.59 -41.80
CA LEU A 231 -19.96 -23.82 -41.22
C LEU A 231 -18.83 -24.77 -40.80
N SER A 232 -17.61 -24.49 -41.23
CA SER A 232 -16.41 -25.20 -40.80
C SER A 232 -15.90 -24.66 -39.45
N TYR A 233 -14.99 -25.40 -38.80
CA TYR A 233 -14.34 -24.93 -37.56
C TYR A 233 -13.68 -23.55 -37.73
N LEU A 234 -13.04 -23.31 -38.88
CA LEU A 234 -12.38 -22.04 -39.17
C LEU A 234 -13.39 -20.89 -39.28
N ASP A 235 -14.58 -21.14 -39.82
CA ASP A 235 -15.65 -20.14 -39.91
C ASP A 235 -16.19 -19.77 -38.53
N GLY A 236 -16.41 -20.77 -37.66
CA GLY A 236 -16.80 -20.52 -36.27
C GLY A 236 -15.71 -19.84 -35.45
N LEU A 237 -14.44 -20.16 -35.69
CA LEU A 237 -13.30 -19.50 -35.05
C LEU A 237 -13.21 -18.03 -35.47
N TYR A 238 -13.31 -17.77 -36.78
CA TYR A 238 -13.36 -16.42 -37.33
C TYR A 238 -14.51 -15.61 -36.72
N TRP A 239 -15.72 -16.18 -36.69
CA TRP A 239 -16.88 -15.54 -36.07
C TRP A 239 -16.64 -15.21 -34.60
N ALA A 240 -16.08 -16.15 -33.83
CA ALA A 240 -15.84 -15.95 -32.40
C ALA A 240 -14.82 -14.84 -32.14
N VAL A 241 -13.73 -14.79 -32.92
CA VAL A 241 -12.70 -13.75 -32.79
C VAL A 241 -13.25 -12.38 -33.16
N VAL A 242 -13.90 -12.24 -34.31
CA VAL A 242 -14.45 -10.96 -34.80
C VAL A 242 -15.54 -10.42 -33.86
N THR A 243 -16.33 -11.32 -33.27
CA THR A 243 -17.36 -10.96 -32.28
C THR A 243 -16.73 -10.56 -30.94
N ALA A 244 -15.74 -11.30 -30.44
CA ALA A 244 -15.07 -10.99 -29.17
C ALA A 244 -14.28 -9.67 -29.22
N VAL A 245 -13.72 -9.33 -30.38
CA VAL A 245 -13.01 -8.04 -30.57
C VAL A 245 -13.99 -6.89 -30.86
N ALA A 246 -15.29 -7.17 -30.93
CA ALA A 246 -16.35 -6.21 -31.25
C ALA A 246 -16.17 -5.52 -32.63
N ILE A 247 -15.53 -6.20 -33.58
CA ILE A 247 -15.45 -5.72 -34.98
C ILE A 247 -16.78 -5.99 -35.69
N GLY A 248 -17.28 -7.23 -35.62
CA GLY A 248 -18.60 -7.60 -36.12
C GLY A 248 -18.85 -7.28 -37.59
N TYR A 249 -18.05 -7.81 -38.52
CA TYR A 249 -18.21 -7.57 -39.97
C TYR A 249 -19.60 -7.93 -40.51
N GLY A 250 -20.30 -8.88 -39.89
CA GLY A 250 -21.67 -9.25 -40.23
C GLY A 250 -21.82 -10.18 -41.42
N ASP A 251 -20.71 -10.71 -41.93
CA ASP A 251 -20.62 -11.75 -42.96
C ASP A 251 -21.08 -13.13 -42.44
N ILE A 252 -20.72 -13.46 -41.20
CA ILE A 252 -21.26 -14.62 -40.47
C ILE A 252 -22.06 -14.11 -39.28
N THR A 253 -23.36 -14.44 -39.24
CA THR A 253 -24.25 -14.01 -38.16
C THR A 253 -25.10 -15.17 -37.64
N PRO A 254 -25.39 -15.20 -36.31
CA PRO A 254 -26.23 -16.24 -35.73
C PRO A 254 -27.67 -16.14 -36.23
N VAL A 255 -28.19 -17.23 -36.80
CA VAL A 255 -29.59 -17.30 -37.22
C VAL A 255 -30.44 -17.90 -36.11
N THR A 256 -29.90 -18.87 -35.37
CA THR A 256 -30.60 -19.61 -34.33
C THR A 256 -30.76 -18.80 -33.03
N GLY A 257 -31.78 -19.14 -32.23
CA GLY A 257 -31.98 -18.54 -30.91
C GLY A 257 -30.81 -18.78 -29.95
N LEU A 258 -30.23 -20.00 -29.98
CA LEU A 258 -29.04 -20.35 -29.20
C LEU A 258 -27.80 -19.61 -29.70
N GLY A 259 -27.59 -19.52 -31.02
CA GLY A 259 -26.49 -18.75 -31.60
C GLY A 259 -26.54 -17.27 -31.21
N LYS A 260 -27.73 -16.67 -31.19
CA LYS A 260 -27.92 -15.27 -30.76
C LYS A 260 -27.61 -15.06 -29.28
N LEU A 261 -27.99 -16.01 -28.41
CA LEU A 261 -27.63 -16.00 -26.99
C LEU A 261 -26.11 -16.09 -26.82
N LEU A 262 -25.45 -17.02 -27.52
CA LEU A 262 -24.00 -17.18 -27.50
C LEU A 262 -23.28 -15.90 -27.97
N ALA A 263 -23.78 -15.26 -29.03
CA ALA A 263 -23.25 -13.99 -29.52
C ALA A 263 -23.29 -12.88 -28.46
N GLY A 264 -24.42 -12.77 -27.73
CA GLY A 264 -24.58 -11.80 -26.65
C GLY A 264 -23.60 -12.03 -25.50
N ILE A 265 -23.46 -13.29 -25.06
CA ILE A 265 -22.51 -13.65 -23.98
C ILE A 265 -21.06 -13.36 -24.43
N LEU A 266 -20.72 -13.77 -25.66
CA LEU A 266 -19.38 -13.57 -26.22
C LEU A 266 -19.02 -12.09 -26.35
N GLY A 267 -19.97 -11.26 -26.80
CA GLY A 267 -19.78 -9.82 -26.92
C GLY A 267 -19.46 -9.15 -25.58
N ILE A 268 -20.20 -9.51 -24.52
CA ILE A 268 -19.95 -8.99 -23.17
C ILE A 268 -18.55 -9.41 -22.67
N LEU A 269 -18.22 -10.70 -22.80
CA LEU A 269 -16.91 -11.24 -22.38
C LEU A 269 -15.76 -10.60 -23.16
N GLY A 270 -15.93 -10.39 -24.45
CA GLY A 270 -14.95 -9.75 -25.33
C GLY A 270 -14.63 -8.32 -24.90
N VAL A 271 -15.66 -7.48 -24.70
CA VAL A 271 -15.50 -6.09 -24.25
C VAL A 271 -14.81 -6.01 -22.88
N LEU A 272 -15.20 -6.87 -21.92
CA LEU A 272 -14.54 -6.93 -20.61
C LEU A 272 -13.06 -7.30 -20.74
N THR A 273 -12.73 -8.25 -21.62
CA THR A 273 -11.35 -8.70 -21.85
C THR A 273 -10.50 -7.59 -22.44
N ILE A 274 -11.01 -6.83 -23.42
CA ILE A 274 -10.31 -5.66 -23.99
C ILE A 274 -10.05 -4.61 -22.91
N GLY A 275 -11.03 -4.32 -22.05
CA GLY A 275 -10.87 -3.39 -20.94
C GLY A 275 -9.75 -3.79 -19.98
N VAL A 276 -9.64 -5.09 -19.66
CA VAL A 276 -8.54 -5.63 -18.85
C VAL A 276 -7.20 -5.43 -19.54
N ILE A 277 -7.07 -5.78 -20.83
CA ILE A 277 -5.83 -5.62 -21.60
C ILE A 277 -5.40 -4.15 -21.66
N ALA A 278 -6.33 -3.23 -21.93
CA ALA A 278 -6.05 -1.80 -21.96
C ALA A 278 -5.53 -1.29 -20.60
N GLY A 279 -6.15 -1.71 -19.49
CA GLY A 279 -5.68 -1.38 -18.15
C GLY A 279 -4.25 -1.85 -17.85
N LEU A 280 -3.86 -3.02 -18.38
CA LEU A 280 -2.48 -3.51 -18.23
C LEU A 280 -1.47 -2.66 -18.99
N ILE A 281 -1.80 -2.27 -20.22
CA ILE A 281 -0.93 -1.43 -21.06
C ILE A 281 -0.76 -0.06 -20.42
N LEU A 282 -1.84 0.55 -19.92
CA LEU A 282 -1.79 1.84 -19.25
C LEU A 282 -0.93 1.81 -17.98
N ASN A 283 -1.09 0.79 -17.14
CA ASN A 283 -0.25 0.63 -15.96
C ASN A 283 1.23 0.52 -16.34
N TRP A 284 1.56 -0.29 -17.35
CA TRP A 284 2.94 -0.44 -17.82
C TRP A 284 3.53 0.85 -18.39
N LEU A 285 2.75 1.66 -19.11
CA LEU A 285 3.20 2.96 -19.62
C LEU A 285 3.41 3.97 -18.50
N SER A 286 2.50 4.03 -17.52
CA SER A 286 2.58 4.97 -16.39
C SER A 286 3.81 4.75 -15.51
N GLU A 287 4.20 3.48 -15.30
CA GLU A 287 5.41 3.13 -14.54
C GLU A 287 6.68 3.64 -15.24
N ARG A 288 6.72 3.68 -16.58
CA ARG A 288 7.88 4.17 -17.35
C ARG A 288 7.96 5.69 -17.47
N SER A 289 6.86 6.42 -17.27
CA SER A 289 6.87 7.88 -17.39
C SER A 289 7.41 8.61 -16.15
N LEU A 290 7.69 7.87 -15.07
CA LEU A 290 8.17 8.42 -13.80
C LEU A 290 9.67 8.14 -13.54
N ASP A 291 10.37 7.52 -14.50
CA ASP A 291 11.83 7.38 -14.56
C ASP A 291 12.41 8.33 -15.62
#